data_AF-A0A061RT11-F1
#
_entry.id   AF-A0A061RT11-F1
#
_cell.length_a   1.000
_cell.length_b   1.000
_cell.length_c   1.000
_cell.angle_alpha   90.00
_cell.angle_beta   90.00
_cell.angle_gamma   90.00
#
_symmetry.space_group_name_H-M   'P 1'
#
loop_
_entity.id
_entity.type
_entity.pdbx_description
1 polymer ?
#
loop_
_entity_poly.entity_id
_entity_poly.type
_entity_poly.pdbx_seq_one_letter_code
_entity_poly.pdbx_strand_id
1 'polypeptide(L)'
;DSGAQVTQAVPNMLEVVPEGINKWVGMLGLLDSMGLQPKNVMAIGDGLNDLELVKNSGFGIAMANAVPQVLQSADAISSSND
;
A
#
# COMPACT_ATOMS: atom_id res chain seq x y z
N ASP A 1 21.98 6.22 -7.51
CA ASP A 1 22.18 5.03 -6.67
C ASP A 1 21.13 3.98 -6.98
N SER A 2 21.53 2.78 -7.36
CA SER A 2 20.62 1.64 -7.63
C SER A 2 20.59 0.71 -6.41
N GLY A 3 19.62 0.93 -5.52
CA GLY A 3 19.34 0.07 -4.36
C GLY A 3 18.20 -0.91 -4.62
N ALA A 4 17.90 -1.74 -3.62
CA ALA A 4 16.74 -2.60 -3.58
C ALA A 4 16.14 -2.61 -2.18
N GLN A 5 14.81 -2.74 -2.12
CA GLN A 5 14.06 -2.83 -0.87
C GLN A 5 13.28 -4.15 -0.81
N VAL A 6 12.93 -4.53 0.41
CA VAL A 6 12.20 -5.77 0.69
C VAL A 6 10.79 -5.43 1.13
N THR A 7 9.82 -6.21 0.67
CA THR A 7 8.44 -6.17 1.15
C THR A 7 7.82 -7.56 1.17
N GLN A 8 6.56 -7.65 1.61
CA GLN A 8 5.86 -8.91 1.76
C GLN A 8 4.34 -8.72 1.64
N ALA A 9 3.70 -9.41 0.71
CA ALA A 9 2.25 -9.54 0.64
C ALA A 9 1.71 -10.62 1.59
N VAL A 10 2.36 -11.79 1.62
CA VAL A 10 1.87 -12.99 2.33
C VAL A 10 2.98 -13.66 3.14
N PRO A 11 2.64 -14.45 4.18
CA PRO A 11 3.64 -15.14 4.98
C PRO A 11 4.56 -16.03 4.14
N ASN A 12 5.84 -16.07 4.51
CA ASN A 12 6.89 -16.88 3.87
C ASN A 12 7.20 -16.52 2.39
N MET A 13 6.69 -15.41 1.88
CA MET A 13 7.08 -14.87 0.58
C MET A 13 7.89 -13.59 0.77
N LEU A 14 9.11 -13.58 0.22
CA LEU A 14 9.98 -12.40 0.22
C LEU A 14 9.92 -11.74 -1.15
N GLU A 15 9.50 -10.49 -1.20
CA GLU A 15 9.52 -9.68 -2.43
C GLU A 15 10.71 -8.72 -2.38
N VAL A 16 11.55 -8.76 -3.41
CA VAL A 16 12.67 -7.82 -3.58
C VAL A 16 12.36 -6.96 -4.80
N VAL A 17 12.26 -5.65 -4.58
CA VAL A 17 11.92 -4.67 -5.62
C VAL A 17 12.96 -3.56 -5.67
N PRO A 18 13.11 -2.82 -6.79
CA PRO A 18 14.02 -1.68 -6.84
C PRO A 18 13.72 -0.66 -5.75
N GLU A 19 14.75 0.00 -5.24
CA GLU A 19 14.61 1.06 -4.23
C GLU A 19 13.60 2.11 -4.69
N GLY A 20 12.68 2.48 -3.80
CA GLY A 20 11.66 3.49 -4.08
C GLY A 20 10.51 3.02 -4.97
N ILE A 21 10.49 1.77 -5.43
CA ILE A 21 9.36 1.21 -6.18
C ILE A 21 8.42 0.43 -5.26
N ASN A 22 7.13 0.77 -5.30
CA ASN A 22 6.07 0.12 -4.53
C ASN A 22 4.70 0.33 -5.21
N LYS A 23 3.63 -0.25 -4.64
CA LYS A 23 2.26 -0.11 -5.15
C LYS A 23 1.81 1.36 -5.26
N TRP A 24 2.23 2.22 -4.32
CA TRP A 24 1.90 3.64 -4.34
C TRP A 24 2.50 4.38 -5.54
N VAL A 25 3.76 4.10 -5.88
CA VAL A 25 4.40 4.68 -7.08
C VAL A 25 3.68 4.25 -8.35
N GLY A 26 3.26 2.99 -8.44
CA GLY A 26 2.41 2.52 -9.54
C GLY A 26 1.07 3.26 -9.63
N MET A 27 0.43 3.49 -8.48
CA MET A 27 -0.81 4.26 -8.39
C MET A 27 -0.63 5.71 -8.85
N LEU A 28 0.46 6.38 -8.46
CA LEU A 28 0.75 7.74 -8.90
C LEU A 28 0.84 7.85 -10.43
N GLY A 29 1.47 6.88 -11.10
CA GLY A 29 1.51 6.84 -12.56
C GLY A 29 0.13 6.67 -13.20
N LEU A 30 -0.75 5.85 -12.60
CA LEU A 30 -2.14 5.71 -13.07
C LEU A 30 -2.93 7.00 -12.89
N LEU A 31 -2.83 7.64 -11.72
CA LEU A 31 -3.54 8.89 -11.42
C LEU A 31 -3.15 10.01 -12.38
N ASP A 32 -1.86 10.15 -12.68
CA ASP A 32 -1.35 11.12 -13.64
C ASP A 32 -1.99 10.92 -15.02
N SER A 33 -2.06 9.66 -15.50
CA SER A 33 -2.69 9.34 -16.78
C SER A 33 -4.19 9.67 -16.85
N MET A 34 -4.85 9.77 -15.69
CA MET A 34 -6.27 10.07 -15.56
C MET A 34 -6.54 11.54 -15.18
N GLY A 35 -5.51 12.35 -14.93
CA GLY A 35 -5.66 13.71 -14.40
C GLY A 35 -6.26 13.75 -12.99
N LEU A 36 -6.06 12.70 -12.20
CA LEU A 36 -6.57 12.57 -10.83
C LEU A 36 -5.46 12.85 -9.79
N GLN A 37 -5.87 13.15 -8.57
CA GLN A 37 -4.97 13.42 -7.45
C GLN A 37 -5.03 12.31 -6.40
N PRO A 38 -4.00 12.13 -5.55
CA PRO A 38 -4.02 11.21 -4.40
C PRO A 38 -5.30 11.25 -3.57
N LYS A 39 -5.86 12.44 -3.33
CA LYS A 39 -7.12 12.64 -2.60
C LYS A 39 -8.35 11.97 -3.23
N ASN A 40 -8.26 11.58 -4.50
CA ASN A 40 -9.31 10.87 -5.22
C ASN A 40 -9.24 9.34 -5.03
N VAL A 41 -8.24 8.84 -4.31
CA VAL A 41 -8.04 7.42 -4.08
C VAL A 41 -8.55 7.01 -2.71
N MET A 42 -9.38 5.97 -2.71
CA MET A 42 -9.58 5.10 -1.56
C MET A 42 -8.78 3.81 -1.80
N ALA A 43 -7.94 3.43 -0.85
CA ALA A 43 -7.17 2.19 -0.93
C ALA A 43 -7.48 1.28 0.24
N ILE A 44 -7.51 -0.02 -0.02
CA ILE A 44 -7.74 -1.08 0.97
C ILE A 44 -6.55 -2.03 0.88
N GLY A 45 -5.95 -2.39 2.02
CA GLY A 45 -4.80 -3.30 2.05
C GLY A 45 -4.64 -4.03 3.38
N ASP A 46 -3.82 -5.07 3.37
CA ASP A 46 -3.57 -5.96 4.49
C ASP A 46 -2.09 -6.32 4.67
N GLY A 47 -1.35 -6.48 3.57
CA GLY A 47 0.07 -6.82 3.55
C GLY A 47 1.01 -5.62 3.69
N LEU A 48 2.27 -5.89 4.04
CA LEU A 48 3.29 -4.84 4.16
C LEU A 48 3.57 -4.12 2.83
N ASN A 49 3.33 -4.78 1.70
CA ASN A 49 3.45 -4.15 0.38
C ASN A 49 2.33 -3.14 0.06
N ASP A 50 1.26 -3.10 0.85
CA ASP A 50 0.19 -2.09 0.78
C ASP A 50 0.43 -0.87 1.67
N LEU A 51 1.45 -0.90 2.56
CA LEU A 51 1.67 0.15 3.56
C LEU A 51 1.67 1.56 2.97
N GLU A 52 2.52 1.80 1.97
CA GLU A 52 2.61 3.12 1.32
C GLU A 52 1.35 3.46 0.51
N LEU A 53 0.66 2.45 -0.04
CA LEU A 53 -0.58 2.68 -0.78
C LEU A 53 -1.70 3.14 0.16
N VAL A 54 -1.90 2.45 1.28
CA VAL A 54 -2.90 2.78 2.29
C VAL A 54 -2.59 4.15 2.91
N LYS A 55 -1.35 4.36 3.36
CA LYS A 55 -0.92 5.58 4.04
C LYS A 55 -1.04 6.85 3.20
N ASN A 56 -0.76 6.77 1.89
CA ASN A 56 -0.67 7.96 1.04
C ASN A 56 -1.96 8.22 0.23
N SER A 57 -2.93 7.31 0.27
CA SER A 57 -4.23 7.50 -0.38
C SER A 57 -5.04 8.60 0.32
N GLY A 58 -5.99 9.19 -0.41
CA GLY A 58 -6.93 10.15 0.16
C GLY A 58 -7.79 9.59 1.29
N PHE A 59 -8.05 8.28 1.25
CA PHE A 59 -8.66 7.52 2.33
C PHE A 59 -8.11 6.09 2.36
N GLY A 60 -7.30 5.78 3.37
CA GLY A 60 -6.67 4.48 3.56
C GLY A 60 -7.49 3.57 4.47
N ILE A 61 -7.69 2.32 4.08
CA ILE A 61 -8.40 1.31 4.86
C ILE A 61 -7.49 0.10 5.07
N ALA A 62 -7.36 -0.34 6.31
CA ALA A 62 -6.72 -1.62 6.64
C ALA A 62 -7.78 -2.71 6.82
N MET A 63 -7.52 -3.93 6.33
CA MET A 63 -8.32 -5.11 6.72
C MET A 63 -8.07 -5.47 8.19
N ALA A 64 -9.02 -6.09 8.89
CA ALA A 64 -8.86 -6.38 10.33
C ALA A 64 -7.69 -7.34 10.64
N ASN A 65 -7.36 -8.22 9.69
CA ASN A 65 -6.24 -9.17 9.71
C ASN A 65 -4.93 -8.58 9.13
N ALA A 66 -4.90 -7.29 8.81
CA ALA A 66 -3.72 -6.62 8.26
C ALA A 66 -2.54 -6.64 9.25
N VAL A 67 -1.32 -6.51 8.72
CA VAL A 67 -0.12 -6.39 9.56
C VAL A 67 -0.16 -5.09 10.39
N PRO A 68 0.45 -5.06 11.59
CA PRO A 68 0.34 -3.92 12.52
C PRO A 68 0.70 -2.56 11.90
N GLN A 69 1.69 -2.53 11.00
CA GLN A 69 2.12 -1.31 10.33
C GLN A 69 1.01 -0.73 9.43
N VAL A 70 0.24 -1.58 8.76
CA VAL A 70 -0.86 -1.16 7.88
C VAL A 70 -2.05 -0.69 8.72
N LEU A 71 -2.40 -1.43 9.79
CA LEU A 71 -3.45 -1.03 10.74
C LEU A 71 -3.20 0.36 11.34
N GLN A 72 -1.95 0.67 11.69
CA GLN A 72 -1.57 1.95 12.29
C GLN A 72 -1.56 3.12 11.29
N SER A 73 -1.50 2.84 10.00
CA SER A 73 -1.38 3.86 8.95
C SER A 73 -2.71 4.20 8.26
N ALA A 74 -3.78 3.47 8.58
CA ALA A 74 -5.08 3.61 7.93
C ALA A 74 -6.01 4.61 8.64
N ASP A 75 -6.88 5.24 7.87
CA ASP A 75 -7.95 6.11 8.38
C ASP A 75 -9.13 5.30 8.97
N ALA A 76 -9.33 4.08 8.48
CA ALA A 76 -10.36 3.17 8.96
C ALA A 76 -9.91 1.70 8.90
N ILE A 77 -10.58 0.85 9.68
CA ILE A 77 -10.39 -0.59 9.68
C ILE A 77 -11.67 -1.26 9.17
N SER A 78 -11.52 -2.16 8.19
CA SER A 78 -12.59 -2.98 7.62
C SER A 78 -12.71 -4.32 8.33
N SER A 79 -13.62 -5.18 7.87
CA SER A 79 -13.69 -6.58 8.30
C SER A 79 -12.45 -7.38 7.86
N SER A 80 -12.24 -8.55 8.47
CA SER A 80 -11.22 -9.51 8.03
C SER A 80 -11.57 -10.11 6.66
N ASN A 81 -10.56 -10.45 5.85
CA ASN A 81 -10.69 -11.30 4.66
C ASN A 81 -10.14 -12.73 4.84
N ASP A 82 -9.71 -13.10 6.05
CA ASP A 82 -9.40 -14.50 6.40
C ASP A 82 -10.64 -15.41 6.44
#